data_AF-A0A0K2RP65-F1
#
_entry.id   AF-A0A0K2RP65-F1
#
_cell.length_a   1.000
_cell.length_b   1.000
_cell.length_c   1.000
_cell.angle_alpha   90.00
_cell.angle_beta   90.00
_cell.angle_gamma   90.00
#
_symmetry.space_group_name_H-M   'P 1'
#
loop_
_entity.id
_entity.type
_entity.pdbx_description
1 polymer ?
#
loop_
_entity_poly.entity_id
_entity_poly.type
_entity_poly.pdbx_seq_one_letter_code
_entity_poly.pdbx_strand_id
1 'polypeptide(L)'
;MAVTALLLGVGALSTVNAQDLGGAGLIQVLPVTYFFALGLSLTGFVGSLGLKVLRPWLLVTQLLVLIVILHGADPIIHGLPRLEASYRHLGITDYITQSGGLDRKLDAYFNWPGFFGLLAMLSNTTGVHDLTWAATWAPVGVNVLLMPALLALAQRLTSSPRQAWAGVWMFYLASWVGQDYLSPQACALLLLLTLIACVLTVFPGWPWKPGINSPVGSGTWCADSNQGGRRQCQPNYRGQP
;
A
#
# COMPACT_ATOMS: atom_id res chain seq x y z
N MET A 1 -9.92 4.96 -19.14
CA MET A 1 -10.41 4.00 -18.13
C MET A 1 -10.30 4.58 -16.73
N ALA A 2 -9.12 4.92 -16.21
CA ALA A 2 -8.96 5.44 -14.83
C ALA A 2 -9.84 6.68 -14.52
N VAL A 3 -9.74 7.74 -15.32
CA VAL A 3 -10.54 8.97 -15.13
C VAL A 3 -12.05 8.67 -15.20
N THR A 4 -12.46 7.89 -16.19
CA THR A 4 -13.87 7.48 -16.35
C THR A 4 -14.37 6.69 -15.15
N ALA A 5 -13.58 5.73 -14.66
CA ALA A 5 -13.92 4.94 -13.47
C ALA A 5 -14.03 5.84 -12.23
N LEU A 6 -13.11 6.78 -12.05
CA LEU A 6 -13.16 7.73 -10.95
C LEU A 6 -14.42 8.60 -10.98
N LEU A 7 -14.72 9.22 -12.13
CA LEU A 7 -15.88 10.08 -12.29
C LEU A 7 -17.19 9.31 -12.08
N LEU A 8 -17.31 8.11 -12.65
CA LEU A 8 -18.48 7.25 -12.46
C LEU A 8 -18.62 6.79 -11.01
N GLY A 9 -17.52 6.40 -10.36
CA GLY A 9 -17.51 5.92 -8.99
C GLY A 9 -17.89 7.02 -8.00
N VAL A 10 -17.20 8.16 -8.04
CA VAL A 10 -17.49 9.32 -7.18
C VAL A 10 -18.89 9.87 -7.46
N GLY A 11 -19.28 9.98 -8.73
CA GLY A 11 -20.62 10.39 -9.12
C GLY A 11 -21.71 9.48 -8.55
N ALA A 12 -21.55 8.16 -8.69
CA ALA A 12 -22.49 7.18 -8.13
C ALA A 12 -22.59 7.29 -6.61
N LEU A 13 -21.46 7.41 -5.91
CA LEU A 13 -21.43 7.55 -4.45
C LEU A 13 -22.13 8.84 -3.98
N SER A 14 -21.97 9.95 -4.72
CA SER A 14 -22.60 11.23 -4.36
C SER A 14 -24.13 11.24 -4.49
N THR A 15 -24.71 10.25 -5.16
CA THR A 15 -26.17 10.09 -5.28
C THR A 15 -26.79 9.24 -4.17
N VAL A 16 -25.96 8.59 -3.35
CA VAL A 16 -26.41 7.70 -2.27
C VAL A 16 -26.73 8.53 -1.03
N ASN A 17 -27.90 8.32 -0.43
CA ASN A 17 -28.23 8.87 0.87
C ASN A 17 -28.04 7.81 1.96
N ALA A 18 -27.24 8.13 2.98
CA ALA A 18 -27.00 7.24 4.11
C ALA A 18 -28.28 6.87 4.89
N GLN A 19 -29.32 7.70 4.81
CA GLN A 19 -30.60 7.47 5.51
C GLN A 19 -31.41 6.31 4.91
N ASP A 20 -31.11 5.90 3.68
CA ASP A 20 -31.80 4.81 2.97
C ASP A 20 -31.16 3.43 3.23
N LEU A 21 -30.17 3.36 4.12
CA LEU A 21 -29.49 2.12 4.49
C LEU A 21 -30.44 1.15 5.20
N GLY A 22 -30.90 0.14 4.47
CA GLY A 22 -31.66 -1.00 4.99
C GLY A 22 -30.79 -2.06 5.66
N GLY A 23 -31.43 -3.14 6.13
CA GLY A 23 -30.76 -4.24 6.86
C GLY A 23 -29.69 -5.02 6.09
N ALA A 24 -29.66 -4.90 4.75
CA ALA A 24 -28.60 -5.48 3.91
C ALA A 24 -27.34 -4.59 3.78
N GLY A 25 -27.36 -3.41 4.40
CA GLY A 25 -26.25 -2.46 4.39
C GLY A 25 -26.04 -1.79 3.03
N LEU A 26 -24.81 -1.30 2.83
CA LEU A 26 -24.43 -0.42 1.71
C LEU A 26 -24.72 -1.03 0.32
N ILE A 27 -24.65 -2.36 0.17
CA ILE A 27 -24.86 -3.07 -1.10
C ILE A 27 -26.25 -2.80 -1.69
N GLN A 28 -27.27 -2.57 -0.84
CA GLN A 28 -28.64 -2.35 -1.30
C GLN A 28 -28.87 -0.97 -1.91
N VAL A 29 -28.13 0.03 -1.45
CA VAL A 29 -28.30 1.44 -1.86
C VAL A 29 -27.30 1.82 -2.94
N LEU A 30 -26.24 1.03 -3.13
CA LEU A 30 -25.22 1.29 -4.14
C LEU A 30 -25.80 1.22 -5.56
N PRO A 31 -25.68 2.30 -6.36
CA PRO A 31 -26.10 2.28 -7.75
C PRO A 31 -25.31 1.24 -8.56
N VAL A 32 -25.96 0.62 -9.54
CA VAL A 32 -25.30 -0.33 -10.46
C VAL A 32 -24.09 0.32 -11.17
N THR A 33 -24.13 1.64 -11.38
CA THR A 33 -23.02 2.43 -11.94
C THR A 33 -21.74 2.37 -11.11
N TYR A 34 -21.83 2.20 -9.79
CA TYR A 34 -20.65 2.02 -8.94
C TYR A 34 -19.95 0.68 -9.23
N PHE A 35 -20.71 -0.41 -9.42
CA PHE A 35 -20.13 -1.70 -9.79
C PHE A 35 -19.48 -1.67 -11.18
N PHE A 36 -20.05 -0.91 -12.12
CA PHE A 36 -19.40 -0.66 -13.42
C PHE A 36 -18.10 0.13 -13.26
N ALA A 37 -18.08 1.16 -12.42
CA ALA A 37 -16.87 1.94 -12.12
C ALA A 37 -15.77 1.06 -11.52
N LEU A 38 -16.12 0.19 -10.57
CA LEU A 38 -15.21 -0.79 -9.98
C LEU A 38 -14.67 -1.75 -11.05
N GLY A 39 -15.55 -2.38 -11.85
CA GLY A 39 -15.15 -3.26 -12.94
C GLY A 39 -14.21 -2.58 -13.95
N LEU A 40 -14.46 -1.31 -14.27
CA LEU A 40 -13.60 -0.51 -15.15
C LEU A 40 -12.23 -0.19 -14.53
N SER A 41 -12.17 0.03 -13.21
CA SER A 41 -10.91 0.20 -12.48
C SER A 41 -10.09 -1.10 -12.47
N LEU A 42 -10.72 -2.25 -12.16
CA LEU A 42 -10.06 -3.56 -12.14
C LEU A 42 -9.51 -3.94 -13.52
N THR A 43 -10.34 -3.86 -14.55
CA THR A 43 -9.93 -4.15 -15.94
C THR A 43 -8.89 -3.14 -16.45
N GLY A 44 -9.01 -1.88 -16.06
CA GLY A 44 -8.03 -0.84 -16.38
C GLY A 44 -6.65 -1.12 -15.78
N PHE A 45 -6.58 -1.60 -14.54
CA PHE A 45 -5.32 -2.01 -13.92
C PHE A 45 -4.71 -3.24 -14.62
N VAL A 46 -5.49 -4.30 -14.81
CA VAL A 46 -5.03 -5.54 -15.47
C VAL A 46 -4.55 -5.25 -16.90
N GLY A 47 -5.29 -4.44 -17.67
CA GLY A 47 -4.89 -4.00 -19.00
C GLY A 47 -3.60 -3.19 -18.99
N SER A 48 -3.40 -2.31 -18.00
CA SER A 48 -2.17 -1.54 -17.83
C SER A 48 -0.97 -2.43 -17.48
N LEU A 49 -1.19 -3.50 -16.72
CA LEU A 49 -0.16 -4.49 -16.37
C LEU A 49 0.26 -5.35 -17.59
N GLY A 50 -0.67 -5.60 -18.51
CA GLY A 50 -0.47 -6.35 -19.75
C GLY A 50 0.26 -5.59 -20.87
N LEU A 51 0.51 -4.28 -20.71
CA LEU A 51 1.22 -3.49 -21.72
C LEU A 51 2.64 -4.03 -21.97
N LYS A 52 3.07 -4.02 -23.25
CA LYS A 52 4.43 -4.44 -23.66
C LYS A 52 5.52 -3.70 -22.89
N VAL A 53 5.34 -2.40 -22.72
CA VAL A 53 6.21 -1.53 -21.91
C VAL A 53 5.46 -1.13 -20.65
N LEU A 54 6.02 -1.47 -19.50
CA LEU A 54 5.44 -1.10 -18.21
C LEU A 54 5.60 0.42 -18.00
N ARG A 55 4.49 1.10 -17.73
CA ARG A 55 4.48 2.55 -17.44
C ARG A 55 4.05 2.77 -15.99
N PRO A 56 4.99 2.99 -15.06
CA PRO A 56 4.68 3.08 -13.63
C PRO A 56 3.62 4.12 -13.30
N TRP A 57 3.66 5.29 -13.95
CA TRP A 57 2.69 6.37 -13.69
C TRP A 57 1.24 5.94 -13.97
N LEU A 58 0.99 5.12 -15.01
CA LEU A 58 -0.35 4.60 -15.30
C LEU A 58 -0.82 3.68 -14.17
N LEU A 59 0.06 2.82 -13.66
CA LEU A 59 -0.27 1.89 -12.58
C LEU A 59 -0.53 2.64 -11.26
N VAL A 60 0.25 3.68 -10.97
CA VAL A 60 -0.02 4.59 -9.85
C VAL A 60 -1.40 5.22 -10.00
N THR A 61 -1.73 5.79 -11.16
CA THR A 61 -3.05 6.38 -11.38
C THR A 61 -4.18 5.36 -11.19
N GLN A 62 -4.01 4.13 -11.67
CA GLN A 62 -5.01 3.07 -11.50
C GLN A 62 -5.17 2.66 -10.02
N LEU A 63 -4.07 2.54 -9.27
CA LEU A 63 -4.13 2.27 -7.83
C LEU A 63 -4.77 3.41 -7.05
N LEU A 64 -4.45 4.67 -7.37
CA LEU A 64 -5.09 5.82 -6.73
C LEU A 64 -6.60 5.83 -6.96
N VAL A 65 -7.05 5.55 -8.20
CA VAL A 65 -8.47 5.43 -8.52
C VAL A 65 -9.11 4.27 -7.74
N LEU A 66 -8.46 3.12 -7.66
CA LEU A 66 -8.95 1.99 -6.86
C LEU A 66 -9.08 2.36 -5.38
N ILE A 67 -8.08 3.04 -4.81
CA ILE A 67 -8.08 3.49 -3.42
C ILE A 67 -9.26 4.43 -3.17
N VAL A 68 -9.49 5.40 -4.05
CA VAL A 68 -10.61 6.34 -3.91
C VAL A 68 -11.96 5.63 -4.04
N ILE A 69 -12.12 4.70 -4.98
CA ILE A 69 -13.37 3.94 -5.14
C ILE A 69 -13.65 3.12 -3.88
N LEU A 70 -12.66 2.38 -3.36
CA LEU A 70 -12.87 1.48 -2.23
C LEU A 70 -12.93 2.18 -0.87
N HIS A 71 -11.98 3.10 -0.61
CA HIS A 71 -11.81 3.72 0.71
C HIS A 71 -12.41 5.13 0.80
N GLY A 72 -12.79 5.73 -0.34
CA GLY A 72 -13.50 7.00 -0.40
C GLY A 72 -15.03 6.86 -0.33
N ALA A 73 -15.58 5.66 -0.45
CA ALA A 73 -17.02 5.44 -0.42
C ALA A 73 -17.69 5.98 0.85
N ASP A 74 -17.15 5.60 2.01
CA ASP A 74 -17.69 6.02 3.30
C ASP A 74 -17.61 7.55 3.55
N PRO A 75 -16.47 8.23 3.38
CA PRO A 75 -16.41 9.68 3.56
C PRO A 75 -17.25 10.45 2.54
N ILE A 76 -17.48 9.91 1.34
CA ILE A 76 -18.35 10.55 0.34
C ILE A 76 -19.83 10.42 0.72
N ILE A 77 -20.25 9.26 1.24
CA ILE A 77 -21.66 8.99 1.59
C ILE A 77 -22.04 9.62 2.93
N HIS A 78 -21.22 9.43 3.97
CA HIS A 78 -21.53 9.83 5.34
C HIS A 78 -20.94 11.19 5.73
N GLY A 79 -19.82 11.60 5.12
CA GLY A 79 -19.13 12.85 5.46
C GLY A 79 -18.45 12.88 6.84
N LEU A 80 -18.49 11.78 7.58
CA LEU A 80 -18.02 11.67 8.96
C LEU A 80 -17.03 10.51 9.12
N PRO A 81 -16.16 10.53 10.15
CA PRO A 81 -15.28 9.40 10.45
C PRO A 81 -16.07 8.11 10.69
N ARG A 82 -15.76 7.06 9.91
CA ARG A 82 -16.45 5.76 9.95
C ARG A 82 -16.50 5.10 11.32
N LEU A 83 -15.43 5.25 12.11
CA LEU A 83 -15.23 4.51 13.35
C LEU A 83 -15.28 5.44 14.56
N GLU A 84 -16.06 5.04 15.57
CA GLU A 84 -16.14 5.76 16.85
C GLU A 84 -14.77 5.97 17.50
N ALA A 85 -13.87 5.01 17.33
CA ALA A 85 -12.49 5.09 17.81
C ALA A 85 -11.75 6.34 17.27
N SER A 86 -12.06 6.79 16.05
CA SER A 86 -11.48 8.02 15.49
C SER A 86 -11.83 9.23 16.35
N TYR A 87 -13.08 9.37 16.81
CA TYR A 87 -13.49 10.49 17.66
C TYR A 87 -12.79 10.46 19.02
N ARG A 88 -12.57 9.27 19.59
CA ARG A 88 -11.78 9.13 20.81
C ARG A 88 -10.33 9.59 20.59
N HIS A 89 -9.73 9.23 19.46
CA HIS A 89 -8.39 9.70 19.11
C HIS A 89 -8.32 11.22 18.99
N LEU A 90 -9.32 11.84 18.37
CA LEU A 90 -9.42 13.30 18.26
C LEU A 90 -9.48 13.96 19.64
N GLY A 91 -10.31 13.45 20.56
CA GLY A 91 -10.41 13.98 21.93
C GLY A 91 -9.10 13.86 22.71
N ILE A 92 -8.35 12.77 22.53
CA ILE A 92 -7.04 12.59 23.17
C ILE A 92 -6.01 13.57 22.60
N THR A 93 -5.98 13.75 21.27
CA THR A 93 -5.12 14.75 20.62
C THR A 93 -5.43 16.17 21.11
N ASP A 94 -6.71 16.52 21.24
CA ASP A 94 -7.14 17.83 21.74
C ASP A 94 -6.71 18.03 23.20
N TYR A 95 -6.90 17.02 24.06
CA TYR A 95 -6.40 17.06 25.44
C TYR A 95 -4.90 17.32 25.52
N ILE A 96 -4.08 16.65 24.68
CA ILE A 96 -2.62 16.85 24.66
C ILE A 96 -2.27 18.25 24.18
N THR A 97 -3.00 18.76 23.18
CA THR A 97 -2.80 20.11 22.62
C THR A 97 -3.07 21.18 23.68
N GLN A 98 -4.10 21.00 24.52
CA GLN A 98 -4.46 21.93 25.58
C GLN A 98 -3.61 21.80 26.86
N SER A 99 -3.31 20.57 27.28
CA SER A 99 -2.59 20.30 28.54
C SER A 99 -1.07 20.34 28.40
N GLY A 100 -0.53 20.20 27.18
CA GLY A 100 0.90 20.08 26.92
C GLY A 100 1.52 18.79 27.45
N GLY A 101 0.73 17.83 27.93
CA GLY A 101 1.20 16.63 28.63
C GLY A 101 0.40 15.38 28.31
N LEU A 102 0.97 14.23 28.68
CA LEU A 102 0.35 12.91 28.54
C LEU A 102 0.00 12.38 29.93
N ASP A 103 -1.28 12.20 30.24
CA ASP A 103 -1.69 11.49 31.46
C ASP A 103 -1.90 10.00 31.17
N ARG A 104 -0.82 9.22 31.36
CA ARG A 104 -0.81 7.77 31.12
C ARG A 104 -1.72 6.97 32.07
N LYS A 105 -2.32 7.61 33.09
CA LYS A 105 -3.26 6.96 34.02
C LYS A 105 -4.72 7.03 33.57
N LEU A 106 -5.04 7.88 32.59
CA LEU A 106 -6.41 8.06 32.11
C LEU A 106 -6.85 7.00 31.10
N ASP A 107 -6.01 6.65 30.13
CA ASP A 107 -6.36 5.72 29.06
C ASP A 107 -5.13 5.03 28.46
N ALA A 108 -5.26 3.76 28.09
CA ALA A 108 -4.23 2.99 27.39
C ALA A 108 -3.79 3.63 26.07
N TYR A 109 -4.64 4.46 25.44
CA TYR A 109 -4.27 5.22 24.25
C TYR A 109 -3.10 6.19 24.49
N PHE A 110 -2.91 6.71 25.71
CA PHE A 110 -1.75 7.56 26.05
C PHE A 110 -0.40 6.82 25.95
N ASN A 111 -0.40 5.50 25.79
CA ASN A 111 0.81 4.70 25.52
C ASN A 111 1.27 4.77 24.06
N TRP A 112 0.60 5.52 23.19
CA TRP A 112 1.03 5.82 21.81
C TRP A 112 1.46 7.29 21.64
N PRO A 113 2.43 7.78 22.44
CA PRO A 113 2.75 9.21 22.49
C PRO A 113 3.26 9.76 21.16
N GLY A 114 3.91 8.91 20.33
CA GLY A 114 4.39 9.32 19.02
C GLY A 114 3.27 9.70 18.06
N PHE A 115 2.19 8.91 18.01
CA PHE A 115 1.06 9.17 17.12
C PHE A 115 0.29 10.43 17.56
N PHE A 116 -0.13 10.47 18.82
CA PHE A 116 -0.92 11.59 19.33
C PHE A 116 -0.11 12.89 19.42
N GLY A 117 1.18 12.81 19.79
CA GLY A 117 2.08 13.94 19.77
C GLY A 117 2.32 14.50 18.36
N LEU A 118 2.48 13.63 17.35
CA LEU A 118 2.61 14.05 15.95
C LEU A 118 1.33 14.73 15.44
N LEU A 119 0.15 14.19 15.78
CA LEU A 119 -1.12 14.84 15.42
C LEU A 119 -1.30 16.19 16.13
N ALA A 120 -0.97 16.29 17.42
CA ALA A 120 -1.03 17.55 18.17
C ALA A 120 -0.06 18.58 17.57
N MET A 121 1.16 18.17 17.24
CA MET A 121 2.15 19.02 16.58
C MET A 121 1.65 19.50 15.21
N LEU A 122 1.06 18.60 14.40
CA LEU A 122 0.50 18.96 13.10
C LEU A 122 -0.67 19.94 13.23
N SER A 123 -1.57 19.71 14.19
CA SER A 123 -2.66 20.63 14.51
C SER A 123 -2.15 22.02 14.88
N ASN A 124 -1.18 22.09 15.80
CA ASN A 124 -0.63 23.36 16.26
C ASN A 124 0.17 24.11 15.17
N THR A 125 0.89 23.39 14.31
CA THR A 125 1.67 24.00 13.22
C THR A 125 0.83 24.44 12.03
N THR A 126 -0.25 23.72 11.71
CA THR A 126 -1.19 24.08 10.63
C THR A 126 -2.25 25.08 11.06
N GLY A 127 -2.46 25.26 12.37
CA GLY A 127 -3.56 26.05 12.94
C GLY A 127 -4.93 25.38 12.79
N VAL A 128 -4.97 24.12 12.30
CA VAL A 128 -6.21 23.36 12.15
C VAL A 128 -6.44 22.53 13.41
N HIS A 129 -7.36 22.99 14.25
CA HIS A 129 -7.71 22.32 15.50
C HIS A 129 -8.81 21.26 15.31
N ASP A 130 -9.73 21.49 14.38
CA ASP A 130 -10.71 20.47 14.00
C ASP A 130 -10.11 19.49 12.99
N LEU A 131 -9.68 18.34 13.50
CA LEU A 131 -9.12 17.25 12.70
C LEU A 131 -10.20 16.26 12.22
N THR A 132 -11.50 16.57 12.38
CA THR A 132 -12.59 15.69 11.92
C THR A 132 -12.50 15.43 10.43
N TRP A 133 -12.22 16.46 9.63
CA TRP A 133 -12.00 16.29 8.18
C TRP A 133 -10.86 15.30 7.90
N ALA A 134 -9.75 15.41 8.63
CA ALA A 134 -8.59 14.52 8.45
C ALA A 134 -8.93 13.09 8.86
N ALA A 135 -9.72 12.92 9.93
CA ALA A 135 -10.20 11.62 10.38
C ALA A 135 -11.19 10.98 9.39
N THR A 136 -12.05 11.78 8.76
CA THR A 136 -12.98 11.35 7.70
C THR A 136 -12.23 10.82 6.49
N TRP A 137 -11.21 11.55 6.02
CA TRP A 137 -10.44 11.18 4.81
C TRP A 137 -9.21 10.29 5.09
N ALA A 138 -8.98 9.93 6.36
CA ALA A 138 -7.85 9.10 6.75
C ALA A 138 -7.75 7.76 6.00
N PRO A 139 -8.85 7.01 5.74
CA PRO A 139 -8.77 5.78 4.96
C PRO A 139 -8.08 5.97 3.60
N VAL A 140 -8.45 7.03 2.86
CA VAL A 140 -7.81 7.34 1.58
C VAL A 140 -6.35 7.77 1.80
N GLY A 141 -6.09 8.69 2.73
CA GLY A 141 -4.75 9.21 2.99
C GLY A 141 -3.75 8.13 3.43
N VAL A 142 -4.15 7.28 4.38
CA VAL A 142 -3.34 6.17 4.90
C VAL A 142 -3.03 5.17 3.79
N ASN A 143 -4.03 4.77 2.98
CA ASN A 143 -3.79 3.84 1.89
C ASN A 143 -2.87 4.42 0.81
N VAL A 144 -2.97 5.72 0.51
CA VAL A 144 -2.02 6.41 -0.39
C VAL A 144 -0.61 6.42 0.18
N LEU A 145 -0.45 6.68 1.48
CA LEU A 145 0.85 6.65 2.16
C LEU A 145 1.45 5.23 2.24
N LEU A 146 0.61 4.21 2.36
CA LEU A 146 1.04 2.80 2.33
C LEU A 146 1.57 2.37 0.96
N MET A 147 1.07 2.93 -0.13
CA MET A 147 1.41 2.55 -1.51
C MET A 147 2.93 2.51 -1.77
N PRO A 148 3.73 3.58 -1.50
CA PRO A 148 5.17 3.54 -1.73
C PRO A 148 5.88 2.48 -0.87
N ALA A 149 5.49 2.32 0.40
CA ALA A 149 6.07 1.31 1.28
C ALA A 149 5.79 -0.12 0.78
N LEU A 150 4.55 -0.38 0.36
CA LEU A 150 4.14 -1.65 -0.22
C LEU A 150 4.85 -1.94 -1.54
N LEU A 151 4.99 -0.94 -2.42
CA LEU A 151 5.71 -1.11 -3.68
C LEU A 151 7.19 -1.36 -3.46
N ALA A 152 7.83 -0.60 -2.56
CA ALA A 152 9.23 -0.81 -2.21
C ALA A 152 9.45 -2.23 -1.66
N LEU A 153 8.57 -2.70 -0.78
CA LEU A 153 8.61 -4.06 -0.25
C LEU A 153 8.38 -5.12 -1.35
N ALA A 154 7.32 -4.98 -2.13
CA ALA A 154 6.94 -5.95 -3.16
C ALA A 154 8.00 -6.08 -4.27
N GLN A 155 8.67 -4.98 -4.62
CA GLN A 155 9.80 -4.97 -5.57
C GLN A 155 11.01 -5.76 -5.05
N ARG A 156 11.16 -5.91 -3.73
CA ARG A 156 12.24 -6.72 -3.12
C ARG A 156 11.87 -8.19 -2.99
N LEU A 157 10.59 -8.48 -2.76
CA LEU A 157 10.10 -9.84 -2.57
C LEU A 157 9.86 -10.60 -3.89
N THR A 158 9.65 -9.88 -4.99
CA THR A 158 9.30 -10.45 -6.29
C THR A 158 10.42 -10.30 -7.32
N SER A 159 10.52 -11.23 -8.27
CA SER A 159 11.54 -11.17 -9.33
C SER A 159 11.14 -10.28 -10.49
N SER A 160 9.85 -9.99 -10.64
CA SER A 160 9.34 -9.20 -11.76
C SER A 160 8.59 -7.96 -11.27
N PRO A 161 8.81 -6.78 -11.88
CA PRO A 161 8.06 -5.57 -11.54
C PRO A 161 6.55 -5.77 -11.64
N ARG A 162 6.09 -6.58 -12.60
CA ARG A 162 4.66 -6.88 -12.78
C ARG A 162 4.05 -7.63 -11.59
N GLN A 163 4.77 -8.60 -11.02
CA GLN A 163 4.34 -9.28 -9.80
C GLN A 163 4.29 -8.32 -8.62
N ALA A 164 5.25 -7.40 -8.50
CA ALA A 164 5.22 -6.38 -7.45
C ALA A 164 3.94 -5.53 -7.52
N TRP A 165 3.63 -4.98 -8.70
CA TRP A 165 2.42 -4.19 -8.91
C TRP A 165 1.14 -4.99 -8.66
N ALA A 166 1.07 -6.23 -9.17
CA ALA A 166 -0.07 -7.12 -8.93
C ALA A 166 -0.25 -7.45 -7.45
N GLY A 167 0.85 -7.68 -6.72
CA GLY A 167 0.81 -7.94 -5.28
C GLY A 167 0.26 -6.76 -4.48
N VAL A 168 0.70 -5.53 -4.79
CA VAL A 168 0.17 -4.31 -4.15
C VAL A 168 -1.30 -4.10 -4.52
N TRP A 169 -1.70 -4.35 -5.76
CA TRP A 169 -3.11 -4.29 -6.16
C TRP A 169 -3.98 -5.30 -5.41
N MET A 170 -3.52 -6.55 -5.29
CA MET A 170 -4.19 -7.59 -4.51
C MET A 170 -4.29 -7.23 -3.02
N PHE A 171 -3.26 -6.58 -2.47
CA PHE A 171 -3.29 -6.09 -1.09
C PHE A 171 -4.47 -5.15 -0.85
N TYR A 172 -4.67 -4.15 -1.71
CA TYR A 172 -5.80 -3.23 -1.57
C TYR A 172 -7.17 -3.91 -1.73
N LEU A 173 -7.28 -4.87 -2.66
CA LEU A 173 -8.52 -5.64 -2.82
C LEU A 173 -8.85 -6.52 -1.61
N ALA A 174 -7.82 -7.03 -0.93
CA ALA A 174 -7.97 -7.89 0.25
C ALA A 174 -8.07 -7.10 1.57
N SER A 175 -7.75 -5.80 1.58
CA SER A 175 -7.68 -4.97 2.78
C SER A 175 -9.04 -4.41 3.19
N TRP A 176 -9.98 -5.30 3.56
CA TRP A 176 -11.35 -4.94 3.95
C TRP A 176 -11.57 -4.75 5.47
N VAL A 177 -10.55 -5.03 6.29
CA VAL A 177 -10.62 -5.05 7.77
C VAL A 177 -10.89 -3.67 8.38
N GLY A 178 -10.61 -2.58 7.67
CA GLY A 178 -10.86 -1.22 8.17
C GLY A 178 -9.80 -0.69 9.13
N GLN A 179 -8.56 -1.16 9.01
CA GLN A 179 -7.42 -0.75 9.84
C GLN A 179 -6.80 0.60 9.44
N ASP A 180 -7.37 1.26 8.45
CA ASP A 180 -6.87 2.44 7.73
C ASP A 180 -7.45 3.77 8.23
N TYR A 181 -8.25 3.74 9.30
CA TYR A 181 -8.72 4.94 9.98
C TYR A 181 -7.60 5.66 10.73
N LEU A 182 -7.82 6.92 11.09
CA LEU A 182 -6.87 7.77 11.81
C LEU A 182 -6.55 7.17 13.18
N SER A 183 -5.50 6.35 13.26
CA SER A 183 -5.21 5.53 14.44
C SER A 183 -3.72 5.24 14.64
N PRO A 184 -3.29 4.95 15.89
CA PRO A 184 -1.95 4.47 16.16
C PRO A 184 -1.60 3.18 15.41
N GLN A 185 -2.57 2.27 15.25
CA GLN A 185 -2.39 1.01 14.52
C GLN A 185 -2.04 1.23 13.05
N ALA A 186 -2.79 2.09 12.35
CA ALA A 186 -2.52 2.45 10.96
C ALA A 186 -1.11 3.03 10.79
N CYS A 187 -0.73 3.93 11.71
CA CYS A 187 0.60 4.54 11.74
C CYS A 187 1.69 3.50 11.99
N ALA A 188 1.49 2.59 12.95
CA ALA A 188 2.42 1.51 13.25
C ALA A 188 2.62 0.57 12.06
N LEU A 189 1.55 0.22 11.34
CA LEU A 189 1.63 -0.62 10.14
C LEU A 189 2.46 0.06 9.03
N LEU A 190 2.23 1.35 8.78
CA LEU A 190 3.00 2.12 7.81
C LEU A 190 4.50 2.15 8.18
N LEU A 191 4.81 2.45 9.44
CA LEU A 191 6.18 2.46 9.94
C LEU A 191 6.84 1.09 9.86
N LEU A 192 6.12 0.02 10.22
CA LEU A 192 6.60 -1.35 10.15
C LEU A 192 6.95 -1.75 8.71
N LEU A 193 6.03 -1.53 7.76
CA LEU A 193 6.26 -1.88 6.36
C LEU A 193 7.40 -1.05 5.75
N THR A 194 7.48 0.23 6.10
CA THR A 194 8.58 1.12 5.69
C THR A 194 9.91 0.62 6.26
N LEU A 195 9.95 0.28 7.55
CA LEU A 195 11.13 -0.25 8.21
C LEU A 195 11.59 -1.54 7.55
N ILE A 196 10.69 -2.50 7.31
CA ILE A 196 11.00 -3.75 6.62
C ILE A 196 11.54 -3.47 5.22
N ALA A 197 10.91 -2.58 4.45
CA ALA A 197 11.39 -2.18 3.13
C ALA A 197 12.79 -1.55 3.17
N CYS A 198 13.08 -0.71 4.17
CA CYS A 198 14.40 -0.14 4.40
C CYS A 198 15.43 -1.22 4.77
N VAL A 199 15.12 -2.11 5.72
CA VAL A 199 16.00 -3.21 6.13
C VAL A 199 16.34 -4.10 4.94
N LEU A 200 15.34 -4.51 4.13
CA LEU A 200 15.57 -5.33 2.94
C LEU A 200 16.33 -4.58 1.82
N THR A 201 16.32 -3.25 1.85
CA THR A 201 17.11 -2.43 0.94
C THR A 201 18.58 -2.33 1.38
N VAL A 202 18.83 -2.25 2.69
CA VAL A 202 20.19 -2.15 3.27
C VAL A 202 20.88 -3.51 3.36
N PHE A 203 20.13 -4.57 3.68
CA PHE A 203 20.63 -5.94 3.79
C PHE A 203 20.06 -6.78 2.64
N PRO A 204 20.65 -6.72 1.44
CA PRO A 204 20.23 -7.54 0.30
C PRO A 204 20.65 -9.01 0.50
N GLY A 205 20.13 -9.67 1.53
CA GLY A 205 20.23 -11.11 1.77
C GLY A 205 19.14 -11.87 1.00
N TRP A 206 19.31 -11.96 -0.32
CA TRP A 206 18.74 -12.90 -1.31
C TRP A 206 17.28 -13.46 -1.24
N PRO A 207 16.52 -13.43 -2.37
CA PRO A 207 15.76 -14.64 -2.80
C PRO A 207 15.87 -15.06 -4.28
N TRP A 208 16.07 -14.15 -5.25
CA TRP A 208 16.02 -14.50 -6.68
C TRP A 208 17.34 -14.26 -7.41
N LYS A 209 18.24 -15.27 -7.47
CA LYS A 209 19.42 -15.23 -8.35
C LYS A 209 18.78 -15.19 -9.72
N PRO A 210 18.92 -14.09 -10.51
CA PRO A 210 18.71 -14.25 -11.93
C PRO A 210 19.61 -15.41 -12.27
N GLY A 211 19.02 -16.52 -12.74
CA GLY A 211 19.78 -17.70 -13.07
C GLY A 211 20.96 -17.22 -13.90
N ILE A 212 22.16 -17.31 -13.33
CA ILE A 212 23.35 -17.32 -14.14
C ILE A 212 23.03 -18.50 -15.06
N ASN A 213 22.87 -18.22 -16.34
CA ASN A 213 22.88 -19.24 -17.36
C ASN A 213 24.22 -19.97 -17.20
N SER A 214 24.27 -20.94 -16.29
CA SER A 214 25.24 -22.00 -16.34
C SER A 214 24.87 -22.71 -17.63
N PRO A 215 25.70 -22.65 -18.69
CA PRO A 215 25.44 -23.44 -19.87
C PRO A 215 25.41 -24.88 -19.39
N VAL A 216 24.24 -25.50 -19.49
CA VAL A 216 24.13 -26.95 -19.37
C VAL A 216 24.95 -27.51 -20.52
N GLY A 217 26.11 -28.08 -20.19
CA GLY A 217 26.86 -28.96 -21.09
C GLY A 217 27.92 -28.31 -21.98
N SER A 218 29.07 -27.99 -21.39
CA SER A 218 30.35 -28.52 -21.90
C SER A 218 31.36 -28.51 -20.76
N GLY A 219 31.74 -29.71 -20.30
CA GLY A 219 32.65 -29.87 -19.17
C GLY A 219 34.06 -29.41 -19.53
N THR A 220 34.43 -28.23 -19.04
CA THR A 220 35.82 -27.83 -18.84
C THR A 220 35.99 -27.46 -17.37
N TRP A 221 36.41 -28.45 -16.58
CA TRP A 221 36.88 -28.21 -15.22
C TRP A 221 38.26 -27.57 -15.31
N CYS A 222 38.35 -26.26 -15.07
CA CYS A 222 39.62 -25.63 -14.73
C CYS A 222 39.80 -25.74 -13.21
N ALA A 223 40.66 -26.65 -12.77
CA ALA A 223 41.12 -26.66 -11.39
C ALA A 223 42.20 -25.58 -11.22
N ASP A 224 42.01 -24.65 -10.29
CA ASP A 224 43.05 -23.70 -9.89
C ASP A 224 44.15 -24.46 -9.12
N SER A 225 45.23 -24.84 -9.81
CA SER A 225 46.45 -25.31 -9.15
C SER A 225 47.25 -24.11 -8.67
N ASN A 226 47.38 -23.99 -7.34
CA ASN A 226 47.97 -22.84 -6.66
C ASN A 226 49.51 -22.85 -6.68
N GLN A 227 50.14 -22.99 -7.84
CA GLN A 227 51.59 -22.79 -8.02
C GLN A 227 51.90 -22.21 -9.41
N GLY A 228 52.54 -21.04 -9.44
CA GLY A 228 53.36 -20.57 -10.56
C GLY A 228 52.67 -20.38 -11.91
N GLY A 229 52.14 -19.18 -12.14
CA GLY A 229 51.63 -18.62 -13.41
C GLY A 229 51.91 -19.38 -14.71
N ARG A 230 50.89 -20.10 -15.21
CA ARG A 230 50.43 -20.17 -16.62
C ARG A 230 49.17 -21.03 -16.68
N ARG A 231 48.04 -20.45 -17.11
CA ARG A 231 46.79 -21.22 -17.33
C ARG A 231 46.97 -22.10 -18.57
N GLN A 232 46.94 -23.42 -18.42
CA GLN A 232 46.87 -24.35 -19.54
C GLN A 232 45.47 -24.97 -19.61
N CYS A 233 44.72 -24.63 -20.66
CA CYS A 233 43.47 -25.30 -21.00
C CYS A 233 43.76 -26.34 -22.09
N GLN A 234 43.56 -27.62 -21.81
CA GLN A 234 43.64 -28.68 -22.83
C GLN A 234 42.25 -28.96 -23.43
N PRO A 235 42.11 -29.09 -24.76
CA PRO A 235 40.85 -29.51 -25.37
C PRO A 235 40.65 -31.03 -25.22
N ASN A 236 39.47 -31.42 -24.74
CA ASN A 236 39.07 -32.82 -24.56
C ASN A 236 38.62 -33.42 -25.91
N TYR A 237 39.53 -34.11 -26.62
CA TYR A 237 39.14 -34.96 -27.74
C TYR A 237 38.59 -36.28 -27.18
N ARG A 238 37.26 -36.38 -27.03
CA ARG A 238 36.59 -37.68 -26.93
C ARG A 238 35.95 -38.01 -28.28
N GLY A 239 36.54 -38.98 -28.95
CA GLY A 239 36.00 -39.59 -30.14
C GLY A 239 34.66 -40.29 -29.88
N GLN A 240 33.87 -40.34 -30.94
CA GLN A 240 32.81 -41.30 -31.18
C GLN A 240 32.76 -41.53 -32.69
N PRO A 241 32.41 -42.74 -33.16
CA PRO A 241 33.04 -44.03 -32.91
C PRO A 241 34.33 -44.26 -33.73
#